data_AF-A0A8T5TBZ8-F1
#
_entry.id   AF-A0A8T5TBZ8-F1
#
_cell.length_a   1.000
_cell.length_b   1.000
_cell.length_c   1.000
_cell.angle_alpha   90.00
_cell.angle_beta   90.00
_cell.angle_gamma   90.00
#
_symmetry.space_group_name_H-M   'P 1'
#
loop_
_entity.id
_entity.type
_entity.pdbx_description
1 polymer ?
#
loop_
_entity_poly.entity_id
_entity_poly.type
_entity_poly.pdbx_seq_one_letter_code
_entity_poly.pdbx_strand_id
1 'polypeptide(L)' 'MIMQITDPLLLSLAWLFVIFGMIVFVILLIYAKYGRELSIKYSLIFIITAAVLLGFSIHFFLLSFGI' A
#
# COMPACT_ATOMS: atom_id res chain seq x y z
N MET A 1 4.88 6.40 29.94
CA MET A 1 4.74 5.79 28.61
C MET A 1 3.60 4.79 28.71
N ILE A 2 2.39 5.20 28.30
CA ILE A 2 1.21 4.33 28.33
C ILE A 2 1.42 3.34 27.19
N MET A 3 1.55 2.05 27.52
CA MET A 3 1.58 0.98 26.53
C MET A 3 0.17 0.92 25.92
N GLN A 4 -0.02 1.58 24.77
CA GLN A 4 -1.24 1.41 24.00
C GLN A 4 -1.30 -0.05 23.56
N ILE A 5 -2.39 -0.71 23.93
CA ILE A 5 -2.72 -2.04 23.44
C ILE A 5 -2.92 -1.88 21.94
N THR A 6 -2.13 -2.59 21.14
CA THR A 6 -2.25 -2.64 19.68
C THR A 6 -3.70 -2.91 19.30
N ASP A 7 -4.38 -1.94 18.70
CA ASP A 7 -5.75 -2.10 18.24
C ASP A 7 -5.79 -3.16 17.13
N PRO A 8 -6.41 -4.34 17.37
CA PRO A 8 -6.37 -5.45 16.43
C PRO A 8 -7.03 -5.11 15.09
N LEU A 9 -8.01 -4.18 15.11
CA LEU A 9 -8.63 -3.65 13.90
C LEU A 9 -7.64 -2.84 13.05
N LEU A 10 -6.84 -2.00 13.69
CA LEU A 10 -5.88 -1.13 13.00
C LEU A 10 -4.75 -1.95 12.36
N LEU A 11 -4.25 -2.94 13.10
CA LEU A 11 -3.24 -3.88 12.59
C LEU A 11 -3.79 -4.72 11.43
N SER A 12 -5.03 -5.20 11.54
CA SER A 12 -5.70 -5.94 10.45
C SER A 12 -5.86 -5.07 9.20
N LEU A 13 -6.22 -3.80 9.37
CA LEU A 13 -6.33 -2.84 8.27
C LEU A 13 -4.98 -2.56 7.62
N ALA A 14 -3.92 -2.41 8.41
CA ALA A 14 -2.56 -2.21 7.92
C ALA A 14 -2.11 -3.37 7.02
N TRP A 15 -2.31 -4.61 7.47
CA TRP A 15 -1.99 -5.81 6.67
C TRP A 15 -2.82 -5.90 5.38
N LEU A 16 -4.10 -5.56 5.44
CA LEU A 16 -4.97 -5.53 4.26
C LEU A 16 -4.43 -4.53 3.23
N PHE A 17 -4.09 -3.31 3.65
CA PHE A 17 -3.52 -2.28 2.78
C PHE A 17 -2.15 -2.69 2.22
N VAL A 18 -1.28 -3.36 2.99
CA VAL A 18 -0.02 -3.91 2.47
C VAL A 18 -0.28 -4.92 1.37
N ILE A 19 -1.15 -5.90 1.60
CA ILE A 19 -1.39 -6.99 0.63
C ILE A 19 -1.92 -6.41 -0.68
N PHE A 20 -2.94 -5.55 -0.62
CA PHE A 20 -3.47 -4.91 -1.82
C PHE A 20 -2.44 -3.98 -2.48
N GLY A 21 -1.72 -3.18 -1.70
CA GLY A 21 -0.66 -2.31 -2.21
C GLY A 21 0.44 -3.09 -2.94
N MET A 22 0.85 -4.24 -2.40
CA MET A 22 1.84 -5.13 -3.02
C MET A 22 1.32 -5.76 -4.29
N ILE A 23 0.06 -6.21 -4.33
CA ILE A 23 -0.56 -6.75 -5.57
C ILE A 23 -0.57 -5.68 -6.67
N VAL A 24 -1.02 -4.47 -6.36
CA VAL A 24 -1.05 -3.34 -7.30
C VAL A 24 0.36 -2.98 -7.76
N PHE A 25 1.34 -3.01 -6.86
CA PHE A 25 2.74 -2.76 -7.19
C PHE A 25 3.33 -3.83 -8.11
N VAL A 26 3.05 -5.11 -7.87
CA VAL A 26 3.48 -6.20 -8.76
C VAL A 26 2.85 -6.06 -10.15
N ILE A 27 1.56 -5.73 -10.21
CA ILE A 27 0.87 -5.44 -11.48
C ILE A 27 1.56 -4.29 -12.19
N LEU A 28 1.87 -3.18 -11.49
CA LEU A 28 2.61 -2.06 -12.05
C LEU A 28 3.97 -2.48 -12.61
N LEU A 29 4.72 -3.33 -11.92
CA LEU A 29 6.02 -3.83 -12.41
C LEU A 29 5.88 -4.66 -13.68
N ILE A 30 4.86 -5.53 -13.74
CA ILE A 30 4.54 -6.33 -14.93
C ILE A 30 4.18 -5.38 -16.09
N TYR A 31 3.33 -4.38 -15.84
CA TYR A 31 2.97 -3.38 -16.85
C TYR A 31 4.18 -2.56 -17.31
N ALA A 32 5.03 -2.10 -16.39
CA ALA A 32 6.24 -1.34 -16.73
C ALA A 32 7.21 -2.16 -17.60
N LYS A 33 7.27 -3.49 -17.38
CA LYS A 33 8.16 -4.38 -18.13
C LYS A 33 7.60 -4.78 -19.50
N TYR A 34 6.32 -5.14 -19.58
CA TYR A 34 5.74 -5.74 -20.80
C TYR A 34 4.79 -4.79 -21.57
N GLY A 35 4.24 -3.78 -20.91
CA GLY A 35 3.22 -2.87 -21.45
C GLY A 35 3.77 -1.61 -22.12
N ARG A 36 4.95 -1.69 -22.77
CA ARG A 36 5.73 -0.55 -23.30
C ARG A 36 4.95 0.39 -24.24
N GLU A 37 3.79 -0.04 -24.76
CA GLU A 37 2.95 0.74 -25.67
C GLU A 37 1.57 1.12 -25.08
N LEU A 38 1.19 0.56 -23.93
CA LEU A 38 -0.10 0.82 -23.27
C LEU A 38 0.02 2.01 -22.31
N SER A 39 -0.01 3.20 -22.90
CA SER A 39 -0.34 4.50 -22.33
C SER A 39 0.15 4.79 -20.90
N ILE A 40 1.13 5.70 -20.81
CA ILE A 40 1.65 6.33 -19.57
C ILE A 40 0.54 6.70 -18.56
N LYS A 41 -0.65 7.05 -19.06
CA LYS A 41 -1.83 7.38 -18.25
C LYS A 41 -2.25 6.26 -17.29
N TYR A 42 -2.25 5.00 -17.74
CA TYR A 42 -2.59 3.88 -16.87
C TYR A 42 -1.50 3.62 -15.83
N SER A 43 -0.23 3.73 -16.23
CA SER A 43 0.90 3.60 -15.30
C SER A 43 0.83 4.63 -14.17
N LEU A 44 0.45 5.88 -14.48
CA LEU A 44 0.28 6.91 -13.45
C LEU A 44 -0.78 6.55 -12.41
N ILE A 45 -1.93 6.01 -12.84
CA ILE A 45 -3.01 5.58 -11.93
C ILE A 45 -2.52 4.45 -11.02
N PHE A 46 -1.81 3.46 -11.56
CA PHE A 46 -1.25 2.36 -10.78
C PHE A 46 -0.19 2.83 -9.78
N ILE A 47 0.67 3.77 -10.17
CA ILE A 47 1.67 4.38 -9.28
C ILE A 47 0.98 5.09 -8.11
N ILE A 48 0.02 5.98 -8.39
CA ILE A 48 -0.71 6.72 -7.35
C ILE A 48 -1.43 5.74 -6.42
N THR A 49 -2.11 4.74 -6.98
CA THR A 49 -2.86 3.75 -6.21
C THR A 49 -1.94 2.93 -5.31
N ALA A 50 -0.81 2.44 -5.83
CA ALA A 50 0.16 1.69 -5.04
C ALA A 50 0.78 2.56 -3.94
N ALA A 51 1.14 3.81 -4.25
CA ALA A 51 1.71 4.75 -3.30
C ALA A 51 0.74 5.07 -2.15
N VAL A 52 -0.53 5.30 -2.47
CA VAL A 52 -1.58 5.53 -1.46
C VAL A 52 -1.76 4.28 -0.60
N LEU A 53 -1.94 3.10 -1.20
CA LEU A 53 -2.16 1.87 -0.45
C LEU A 53 -0.99 1.54 0.48
N LEU A 54 0.24 1.57 -0.04
CA LEU A 54 1.43 1.27 0.75
C LEU A 54 1.70 2.37 1.80
N GLY A 55 1.49 3.65 1.46
CA GLY A 55 1.65 4.77 2.39
C GLY A 55 0.69 4.68 3.57
N PHE A 56 -0.60 4.45 3.31
CA PHE A 56 -1.60 4.23 4.37
C PHE A 56 -1.31 2.96 5.18
N SER A 57 -0.80 1.91 4.55
CA SER A 57 -0.39 0.71 5.28
C SER A 57 0.67 1.01 6.33
N ILE A 58 1.71 1.77 5.97
CA ILE A 58 2.79 2.18 6.87
C ILE A 58 2.23 3.08 7.96
N HIS A 59 1.36 4.03 7.59
CA HIS A 59 0.71 4.91 8.55
C HIS A 59 -0.10 4.13 9.59
N PHE A 60 -0.90 3.13 9.19
CA PHE A 60 -1.66 2.29 10.12
C PHE A 60 -0.76 1.39 10.96
N PHE A 61 0.37 0.91 10.42
CA PHE A 61 1.37 0.21 11.24
C PHE A 61 1.93 1.11 12.33
N LEU A 62 2.37 2.32 11.99
CA LEU A 62 2.92 3.29 12.94
C LEU A 62 1.90 3.62 14.04
N LEU A 63 0.67 3.92 13.65
CA LEU A 63 -0.42 4.18 14.59
C LEU A 63 -0.70 2.96 15.50
N SER A 64 -0.58 1.73 14.98
CA SER A 64 -0.77 0.52 15.80
C SER A 64 0.31 0.38 16.88
N PHE A 65 1.50 0.94 16.64
CA PHE A 65 2.60 1.01 17.59
C PHE A 65 2.55 2.27 18.48
N GLY A 66 1.54 3.14 18.32
CA GLY A 66 1.40 4.38 19.07
C GLY A 66 2.36 5.49 18.64
N ILE A 67 2.84 5.46 17.39
CA ILE A 67 3.70 6.47 16.75
C ILE A 67 2.86 7.23 15.71
#